data_AF-A0A1H7E654-F1
#
_entry.id   AF-A0A1H7E654-F1
#
_cell.length_a   1.000
_cell.length_b   1.000
_cell.length_c   1.000
_cell.angle_alpha   90.00
_cell.angle_beta   90.00
_cell.angle_gamma   90.00
#
_symmetry.space_group_name_H-M   'P 1'
#
loop_
_entity.id
_entity.type
_entity.pdbx_description
1 polymer ?
#
loop_
_entity_poly.entity_id
_entity_poly.type
_entity_poly.pdbx_seq_one_letter_code
_entity_poly.pdbx_strand_id
1 'polypeptide(L)'
;MDECLDPDRLKELAGMSTSCGRYAVFALRHCGRCLPCMVRRSAFLRSRIPDTTAVYVYPDLKAAQPEKGANDVAAVAIAVAKMEDEGIRVFTAGQFVFAETSRRTAFEGVVERGLQELGVLLLAHKVL
;
A
#
# COMPACT_ATOMS: atom_id res chain seq x y z
N MET A 1 13.24 7.33 5.49
CA MET A 1 14.41 6.61 6.04
C MET A 1 15.11 7.44 7.11
N ASP A 2 14.90 8.76 7.08
CA ASP A 2 15.70 9.77 7.79
C ASP A 2 15.60 9.74 9.32
N GLU A 3 14.61 9.05 9.89
CA GLU A 3 14.46 8.85 11.36
C GLU A 3 14.57 7.37 11.79
N CYS A 4 14.97 6.47 10.88
CA CYS A 4 15.15 5.06 11.23
C CYS A 4 16.44 4.87 12.03
N LEU A 5 16.32 4.41 13.28
CA LEU A 5 17.48 4.16 14.16
C LEU A 5 18.42 3.07 13.65
N ASP A 6 17.91 2.11 12.86
CA ASP A 6 18.68 1.00 12.30
C ASP A 6 18.22 0.68 10.87
N PRO A 7 18.67 1.48 9.88
CA PRO A 7 18.25 1.32 8.50
C PRO A 7 18.81 0.04 7.86
N ASP A 8 19.92 -0.50 8.37
CA ASP A 8 20.53 -1.70 7.82
C ASP A 8 19.76 -2.96 8.24
N ARG A 9 19.34 -3.03 9.51
CA ARG A 9 18.44 -4.09 9.96
C ARG A 9 17.09 -4.05 9.26
N LEU A 10 16.58 -2.86 8.97
CA LEU A 10 15.35 -2.71 8.18
C LEU A 10 15.52 -3.29 6.77
N LYS A 11 16.63 -2.98 6.06
CA LYS A 11 16.89 -3.52 4.71
C LYS A 11 17.00 -5.04 4.72
N GLU A 12 17.61 -5.60 5.76
CA GLU A 12 17.76 -7.05 5.93
C GLU A 12 16.40 -7.74 6.14
N LEU A 13 15.57 -7.21 7.04
CA LEU A 13 14.35 -7.89 7.49
C LEU A 13 13.10 -7.56 6.67
N ALA A 14 13.04 -6.38 6.03
CA ALA A 14 11.83 -5.94 5.33
C ALA A 14 11.37 -6.97 4.29
N GLY A 15 12.30 -7.50 3.48
CA GLY A 15 12.04 -8.54 2.49
C GLY A 15 11.49 -9.85 3.05
N MET A 16 11.91 -10.21 4.27
CA MET A 16 11.56 -11.45 4.96
C MET A 16 10.22 -11.37 5.71
N SER A 17 9.69 -10.17 5.93
CA SER A 17 8.43 -9.97 6.64
C SER A 17 7.20 -10.42 5.84
N THR A 18 6.15 -10.84 6.55
CA THR A 18 4.86 -11.21 5.95
C THR A 18 3.85 -10.09 6.09
N SER A 19 3.36 -9.59 4.95
CA SER A 19 2.28 -8.57 4.91
C SER A 19 1.00 -9.11 4.27
N CYS A 20 1.10 -10.17 3.46
CA CYS A 20 0.00 -10.65 2.62
C CYS A 20 -1.19 -11.17 3.45
N GLY A 21 -2.36 -10.54 3.31
CA GLY A 21 -3.61 -11.02 3.94
C GLY A 21 -4.13 -12.37 3.41
N ARG A 22 -3.48 -12.93 2.38
CA ARG A 22 -3.81 -14.24 1.78
C ARG A 22 -2.60 -15.17 1.74
N TYR A 23 -1.62 -14.98 2.61
CA TYR A 23 -0.32 -15.67 2.56
C TYR A 23 -0.45 -17.21 2.55
N ALA A 24 -1.28 -17.76 3.44
CA ALA A 24 -1.53 -19.19 3.51
C ALA A 24 -2.22 -19.76 2.24
N VAL A 25 -3.11 -18.99 1.62
CA VAL A 25 -3.81 -19.38 0.39
C VAL A 25 -2.84 -19.56 -0.78
N PHE A 26 -1.76 -18.79 -0.80
CA PHE A 26 -0.78 -18.79 -1.89
C PHE A 26 0.48 -19.62 -1.58
N ALA A 27 0.34 -20.63 -0.72
CA ALA A 27 1.43 -21.51 -0.30
C ALA A 27 2.63 -20.73 0.27
N LEU A 28 2.34 -19.85 1.24
CA LEU A 28 3.34 -19.01 1.92
C LEU A 28 4.12 -18.11 0.96
N ARG A 29 3.41 -17.51 0.00
CA ARG A 29 3.94 -16.48 -0.89
C ARG A 29 3.05 -15.24 -0.85
N HIS A 30 3.66 -14.07 -1.02
CA HIS A 30 2.90 -12.83 -1.15
C HIS A 30 2.14 -12.86 -2.47
N CYS A 31 0.85 -12.56 -2.44
CA CYS A 31 0.05 -12.60 -3.67
C CYS A 31 0.41 -11.45 -4.60
N GLY A 32 0.84 -10.31 -4.07
CA GLY A 32 1.20 -9.13 -4.85
C GLY A 32 0.03 -8.20 -5.19
N ARG A 33 -1.23 -8.67 -5.13
CA ARG A 33 -2.42 -7.90 -5.55
C ARG A 33 -3.39 -7.49 -4.44
N CYS A 34 -3.33 -8.08 -3.26
CA CYS A 34 -4.21 -7.66 -2.17
C CYS A 34 -3.75 -6.33 -1.57
N LEU A 35 -4.65 -5.60 -0.90
CA LEU A 35 -4.33 -4.30 -0.31
C LEU A 35 -3.03 -4.32 0.54
N PRO A 36 -2.82 -5.27 1.47
CA PRO A 36 -1.56 -5.34 2.21
C PRO A 36 -0.31 -5.58 1.35
N CYS A 37 -0.43 -6.31 0.24
CA CYS A 37 0.70 -6.48 -0.69
C CYS A 37 0.98 -5.21 -1.49
N MET A 38 -0.06 -4.45 -1.88
CA MET A 38 0.14 -3.17 -2.55
C MET A 38 0.78 -2.14 -1.62
N VAL A 39 0.36 -2.06 -0.36
CA VAL A 39 1.01 -1.21 0.67
C VAL A 39 2.49 -1.59 0.85
N ARG A 40 2.79 -2.89 0.89
CA ARG A 40 4.18 -3.37 0.95
C ARG A 40 5.00 -2.90 -0.26
N ARG A 41 4.49 -3.10 -1.47
CA ARG A 41 5.19 -2.76 -2.73
C ARG A 41 5.37 -1.25 -2.86
N SER A 42 4.36 -0.46 -2.50
CA SER A 42 4.46 1.00 -2.49
C SER A 42 5.47 1.49 -1.47
N ALA A 43 5.56 0.86 -0.30
CA ALA A 43 6.56 1.18 0.72
C ALA A 43 8.00 0.90 0.25
N PHE A 44 8.27 -0.24 -0.40
CA PHE A 44 9.58 -0.50 -1.02
C PHE A 44 9.91 0.55 -2.08
N LEU A 45 8.95 0.83 -2.97
CA LEU A 45 9.12 1.83 -4.02
C LEU A 45 9.43 3.23 -3.46
N ARG A 46 8.66 3.67 -2.46
CA ARG A 46 8.83 4.98 -1.82
C ARG A 46 10.14 5.08 -1.04
N SER A 47 10.50 4.03 -0.31
CA SER A 47 11.72 4.00 0.50
C SER A 47 12.99 3.85 -0.32
N ARG A 48 12.90 3.42 -1.58
CA ARG A 48 14.05 3.04 -2.43
C ARG A 48 14.88 1.89 -1.85
N ILE A 49 14.33 1.14 -0.89
CA ILE A 49 14.88 -0.14 -0.46
C ILE A 49 14.51 -1.14 -1.56
N PRO A 50 15.48 -1.92 -2.10
CA PRO A 50 15.15 -2.98 -3.04
C PRO A 50 14.14 -3.95 -2.43
N ASP A 51 13.06 -4.23 -3.17
CA ASP A 51 12.09 -5.24 -2.77
C ASP A 51 12.70 -6.63 -2.96
N THR A 52 13.15 -7.24 -1.86
CA THR A 52 13.73 -8.58 -1.83
C THR A 52 12.68 -9.67 -1.55
N THR A 53 11.38 -9.38 -1.68
CA THR A 53 10.34 -10.43 -1.66
C THR A 53 10.58 -11.42 -2.78
N ALA A 54 10.79 -12.69 -2.41
CA ALA A 54 11.26 -13.74 -3.32
C ALA A 54 10.50 -13.79 -4.66
N VAL A 55 9.17 -13.98 -4.63
CA VAL A 55 8.30 -13.92 -5.82
C VAL A 55 6.89 -13.52 -5.39
N TYR A 56 6.32 -12.50 -6.05
CA TYR A 56 4.89 -12.23 -5.99
C TYR A 56 4.12 -13.16 -6.94
N VAL A 57 3.03 -13.77 -6.47
CA VAL A 57 2.18 -14.61 -7.33
C VAL A 57 1.63 -13.83 -8.54
N TYR A 58 1.25 -12.58 -8.32
CA TYR A 58 0.80 -11.66 -9.36
C TYR A 58 1.79 -10.48 -9.47
N PRO A 59 2.85 -10.61 -10.29
CA PRO A 59 3.87 -9.56 -10.42
C PRO A 59 3.34 -8.32 -11.13
N ASP A 60 2.45 -8.48 -12.11
CA ASP A 60 1.80 -7.37 -12.82
C ASP A 60 0.40 -7.11 -12.26
N LEU A 61 0.19 -5.95 -11.63
CA LEU A 61 -1.11 -5.56 -11.08
C LEU A 61 -2.18 -5.33 -12.17
N LYS A 62 -1.77 -4.90 -13.37
CA LYS A 62 -2.72 -4.69 -14.47
C LYS A 62 -3.38 -6.01 -14.89
N ALA A 63 -2.58 -7.07 -14.97
CA ALA A 63 -3.04 -8.42 -15.28
C ALA A 63 -3.59 -9.18 -14.06
N ALA A 64 -3.53 -8.63 -12.83
CA ALA A 64 -3.87 -9.34 -11.60
C ALA A 64 -5.36 -9.33 -11.23
N GLN A 65 -6.25 -8.97 -12.15
CA GLN A 65 -7.68 -8.87 -11.88
C GLN A 65 -8.26 -10.27 -11.52
N PRO A 66 -9.04 -10.39 -10.44
CA PRO A 66 -9.67 -11.66 -10.11
C PRO A 66 -10.86 -11.95 -11.04
N GLU A 67 -11.04 -13.21 -11.43
CA GLU A 67 -12.24 -13.63 -12.17
C GLU A 67 -13.51 -13.60 -11.28
N LYS A 68 -13.33 -13.83 -9.97
CA LYS A 68 -14.41 -13.86 -8.97
C LYS A 68 -13.93 -13.24 -7.65
N GLY A 69 -14.85 -12.60 -6.93
CA GLY A 69 -14.61 -12.04 -5.61
C GLY A 69 -14.09 -10.59 -5.63
N ALA A 70 -13.63 -10.12 -4.47
CA ALA A 70 -13.19 -8.74 -4.28
C ALA A 70 -11.96 -8.41 -5.13
N ASN A 71 -12.03 -7.26 -5.80
CA ASN A 71 -10.96 -6.74 -6.65
C ASN A 71 -10.26 -5.57 -5.96
N ASP A 72 -9.29 -5.92 -5.11
CA ASP A 72 -8.52 -4.93 -4.33
C ASP A 72 -7.79 -3.94 -5.24
N VAL A 73 -7.28 -4.36 -6.40
CA VAL A 73 -6.55 -3.49 -7.34
C VAL A 73 -7.48 -2.39 -7.86
N ALA A 74 -8.68 -2.75 -8.34
CA ALA A 74 -9.66 -1.77 -8.79
C ALA A 74 -10.17 -0.89 -7.64
N ALA A 75 -10.38 -1.45 -6.45
CA ALA A 75 -10.83 -0.69 -5.28
C ALA A 75 -9.79 0.38 -4.87
N VAL A 76 -8.50 0.05 -4.90
CA VAL A 76 -7.44 1.02 -4.61
C VAL A 76 -7.31 2.06 -5.72
N ALA A 77 -7.42 1.67 -6.99
CA ALA A 77 -7.41 2.62 -8.11
C ALA A 77 -8.55 3.64 -8.00
N ILE A 78 -9.77 3.19 -7.67
CA ILE A 78 -10.91 4.08 -7.41
C ILE A 78 -10.65 4.97 -6.19
N ALA A 79 -10.05 4.44 -5.13
CA ALA A 79 -9.75 5.23 -3.94
C ALA A 79 -8.73 6.34 -4.21
N VAL A 80 -7.69 6.05 -5.00
CA VAL A 80 -6.70 7.05 -5.44
C VAL A 80 -7.38 8.12 -6.29
N ALA A 81 -8.17 7.72 -7.31
CA ALA A 81 -8.87 8.66 -8.17
C ALA A 81 -9.84 9.58 -7.38
N LYS A 82 -10.58 9.01 -6.41
CA LYS A 82 -11.45 9.80 -5.52
C LYS A 82 -10.70 10.78 -4.65
N MET A 83 -9.56 10.38 -4.10
CA MET A 83 -8.73 11.29 -3.30
C MET A 83 -8.16 12.42 -4.17
N GLU A 84 -7.77 12.14 -5.42
CA GLU A 84 -7.27 13.16 -6.35
C GLU A 84 -8.34 14.17 -6.77
N ASP A 85 -9.59 13.73 -6.92
CA ASP A 85 -10.72 14.58 -7.32
C ASP A 85 -11.33 15.36 -6.14
N GLU A 86 -11.59 14.68 -5.02
CA GLU A 86 -12.37 15.23 -3.89
C GLU A 86 -11.50 15.61 -2.66
N GLY A 87 -10.21 15.25 -2.67
CA GLY A 87 -9.29 15.39 -1.54
C GLY A 87 -9.42 14.28 -0.49
N ILE A 88 -8.45 14.18 0.42
CA ILE A 88 -8.37 13.07 1.41
C ILE A 88 -9.58 12.99 2.35
N ARG A 89 -10.28 14.11 2.57
CA ARG A 89 -11.43 14.18 3.47
C ARG A 89 -12.61 13.32 3.01
N VAL A 90 -12.66 12.87 1.75
CA VAL A 90 -13.62 11.85 1.30
C VAL A 90 -13.48 10.53 2.09
N PHE A 91 -12.28 10.23 2.62
CA PHE A 91 -12.02 9.06 3.45
C PHE A 91 -11.89 9.38 4.94
N THR A 92 -11.51 10.61 5.30
CA THR A 92 -11.18 10.96 6.69
C THR A 92 -12.20 11.85 7.39
N ALA A 93 -13.21 12.38 6.69
CA ALA A 93 -14.23 13.22 7.32
C ALA A 93 -14.95 12.47 8.46
N GLY A 94 -14.99 13.09 9.64
CA GLY A 94 -15.57 12.50 10.85
C GLY A 94 -14.73 11.36 11.45
N GLN A 95 -13.62 10.98 10.81
CA GLN A 95 -12.63 10.09 11.40
C GLN A 95 -11.78 10.88 12.41
N PHE A 96 -11.15 10.16 13.34
CA PHE A 96 -10.23 10.76 14.32
C PHE A 96 -10.84 11.78 15.29
N VAL A 97 -12.17 11.81 15.48
CA VAL A 97 -12.85 12.71 16.43
C VAL A 97 -12.35 12.57 17.87
N PHE A 98 -11.78 11.42 18.21
CA PHE A 98 -11.16 11.15 19.52
C PHE A 98 -9.87 11.94 19.77
N ALA A 99 -9.24 12.49 18.72
CA ALA A 99 -7.95 13.17 18.81
C ALA A 99 -8.13 14.70 18.85
N GLU A 100 -7.15 15.41 19.39
CA GLU A 100 -7.06 16.88 19.27
C GLU A 100 -6.72 17.29 17.82
N THR A 101 -7.02 18.54 17.47
CA THR A 101 -6.93 19.05 16.08
C THR A 101 -5.58 18.77 15.41
N SER A 102 -4.46 19.02 16.10
CA SER A 102 -3.12 18.77 15.55
C SER A 102 -2.87 17.29 15.24
N ARG A 103 -3.33 16.39 16.11
CA ARG A 103 -3.24 14.94 15.90
C ARG A 103 -4.19 14.45 14.81
N ARG A 104 -5.37 15.07 14.66
CA ARG A 104 -6.29 14.77 13.55
C ARG A 104 -5.61 15.02 12.21
N THR A 105 -5.02 16.21 12.03
CA THR A 105 -4.26 16.53 10.80
C THR A 105 -3.12 15.55 10.55
N ALA A 106 -2.40 15.15 11.61
CA ALA A 106 -1.34 14.16 11.48
C ALA A 106 -1.86 12.79 10.99
N PHE A 107 -2.99 12.32 11.52
CA PHE A 107 -3.62 11.07 11.09
C PHE A 107 -4.19 11.14 9.68
N GLU A 108 -4.85 12.25 9.31
CA GLU A 108 -5.29 12.46 7.92
C GLU A 108 -4.10 12.38 6.95
N GLY A 109 -2.99 13.01 7.30
CA GLY A 109 -1.77 12.96 6.51
C GLY A 109 -1.19 11.53 6.37
N VAL A 110 -1.41 10.63 7.33
CA VAL A 110 -0.99 9.22 7.17
C VAL A 110 -1.80 8.54 6.07
N VAL A 111 -3.11 8.76 6.04
CA VAL A 111 -3.99 8.18 5.02
C VAL A 111 -3.68 8.77 3.64
N GLU A 112 -3.50 10.11 3.58
CA GLU A 112 -3.16 10.82 2.34
C GLU A 112 -1.86 10.29 1.73
N ARG A 113 -0.77 10.26 2.50
CA ARG A 113 0.52 9.77 2.02
C ARG A 113 0.44 8.30 1.59
N GLY A 114 -0.29 7.47 2.33
CA GLY A 114 -0.50 6.07 1.98
C GLY A 114 -1.18 5.90 0.62
N LEU A 115 -2.24 6.65 0.35
CA LEU A 115 -2.93 6.64 -0.94
C LEU A 115 -2.06 7.21 -2.06
N GLN A 116 -1.29 8.28 -1.81
CA GLN A 116 -0.32 8.81 -2.77
C GLN A 116 0.75 7.76 -3.15
N GLU A 117 1.30 7.04 -2.18
CA GLU A 117 2.26 5.95 -2.42
C GLU A 117 1.64 4.81 -3.25
N LEU A 118 0.39 4.45 -2.96
CA LEU A 118 -0.36 3.47 -3.75
C LEU A 118 -0.60 3.98 -5.19
N GLY A 119 -0.92 5.25 -5.38
CA GLY A 119 -1.05 5.85 -6.71
C GLY A 119 0.23 5.73 -7.55
N VAL A 120 1.39 6.02 -6.96
CA VAL A 120 2.70 5.85 -7.62
C VAL A 120 2.93 4.39 -8.03
N LEU A 121 2.57 3.42 -7.17
CA LEU A 121 2.65 2.00 -7.51
C LEU A 121 1.73 1.65 -8.69
N LEU A 122 0.49 2.11 -8.67
CA LEU A 122 -0.49 1.81 -9.72
C LEU A 122 -0.10 2.39 -11.09
N LEU A 123 0.45 3.60 -11.12
CA LEU A 123 1.04 4.21 -12.33
C LEU A 123 2.23 3.39 -12.85
N ALA A 124 3.13 2.95 -11.96
CA ALA A 124 4.26 2.10 -12.34
C ALA A 124 3.81 0.77 -12.98
N HIS A 125 2.64 0.26 -12.57
CA HIS A 125 2.00 -0.92 -13.13
C HIS A 125 1.02 -0.63 -14.27
N LYS A 126 0.83 0.63 -14.69
CA LYS A 126 -0.09 1.04 -15.76
C LYS A 126 -1.55 0.63 -15.50
N VAL A 127 -1.94 0.60 -14.23
CA VAL A 127 -3.32 0.43 -13.77
C VAL A 127 -4.08 1.75 -13.85
N LEU A 128 -3.44 2.82 -13.38
CA LEU A 128 -3.82 4.22 -13.61
C LEU A 128 -3.10 4.75 -14.86
#